data_AF-A0A1R1BBF2-F1
#
_entry.id   AF-A0A1R1BBF2-F1
#
_cell.length_a   1.000
_cell.length_b   1.000
_cell.length_c   1.000
_cell.angle_alpha   90.00
_cell.angle_beta   90.00
_cell.angle_gamma   90.00
#
_symmetry.space_group_name_H-M   'P 1'
#
loop_
_entity.id
_entity.type
_entity.pdbx_description
1 polymer ?
#
loop_
_entity_poly.entity_id
_entity_poly.type
_entity_poly.pdbx_seq_one_letter_code
_entity_poly.pdbx_strand_id
1 'polypeptide(L)' 'MILEQLQFQAYAGDMVALLGANGAGKTTFFRSLMQLLPVQTGIIRILGREIHIRRKGNFQFR' A
#
# COMPACT_ATOMS: atom_id res chain seq x y z
N MET A 1 -1.96 -16.09 -4.17
CA MET A 1 -2.67 -14.84 -4.54
C MET A 1 -2.69 -13.97 -3.29
N ILE A 2 -2.02 -12.82 -3.26
CA ILE A 2 -1.98 -12.01 -2.02
C ILE A 2 -2.78 -10.72 -2.19
N LEU A 3 -2.61 -9.97 -3.27
CA LEU A 3 -3.51 -8.88 -3.66
C LEU A 3 -3.47 -8.77 -5.19
N GLU A 4 -4.61 -8.95 -5.85
CA GLU A 4 -4.73 -8.78 -7.30
C GLU A 4 -5.98 -7.96 -7.60
N GLN A 5 -5.85 -6.98 -8.50
CA GLN A 5 -6.95 -6.14 -9.00
C GLN A 5 -7.80 -5.47 -7.91
N LEU A 6 -7.19 -5.11 -6.77
CA LEU A 6 -7.90 -4.40 -5.70
C LEU A 6 -8.24 -2.96 -6.12
N GLN A 7 -9.53 -2.63 -6.12
CA GLN A 7 -10.02 -1.26 -6.25
C GLN A 7 -10.79 -0.90 -4.98
N PHE A 8 -10.33 0.14 -4.29
CA PHE A 8 -10.90 0.58 -3.02
C PHE A 8 -10.68 2.08 -2.85
N GLN A 9 -11.67 2.76 -2.26
CA GLN A 9 -11.60 4.18 -1.88
C GLN A 9 -12.23 4.34 -0.50
N ALA A 10 -11.64 5.22 0.31
CA ALA A 10 -12.16 5.61 1.61
C ALA A 10 -12.00 7.12 1.79
N TYR A 11 -12.89 7.71 2.57
CA TYR A 11 -12.95 9.13 2.86
C TYR A 11 -12.72 9.40 4.35
N ALA A 12 -12.49 10.67 4.68
CA ALA A 12 -12.33 11.08 6.06
C ALA A 12 -13.63 10.80 6.85
N GLY A 13 -13.51 10.10 7.98
CA GLY A 13 -14.64 9.67 8.80
C GLY A 13 -15.09 8.23 8.56
N ASP A 14 -14.61 7.56 7.51
CA ASP A 14 -14.95 6.16 7.26
C ASP A 14 -14.29 5.23 8.28
N MET A 15 -15.07 4.29 8.81
CA MET A 15 -14.56 3.14 9.55
C MET A 15 -14.49 1.94 8.61
N VAL A 16 -13.28 1.46 8.33
CA VAL A 16 -13.03 0.39 7.36
C VAL A 16 -12.41 -0.81 8.05
N ALA A 17 -12.98 -1.99 7.84
CA ALA A 17 -12.41 -3.27 8.26
C ALA A 17 -11.95 -4.08 7.04
N LEU A 18 -10.72 -4.58 7.06
CA LEU A 18 -10.20 -5.49 6.04
C LEU A 18 -10.21 -6.92 6.57
N LEU A 19 -11.16 -7.73 6.09
CA LEU A 19 -11.36 -9.12 6.49
C LEU A 19 -10.76 -10.09 5.47
N GLY A 20 -10.42 -11.30 5.92
CA GLY A 20 -9.92 -12.37 5.05
C GLY A 20 -9.12 -13.43 5.82
N ALA A 21 -8.88 -14.58 5.20
CA ALA A 21 -8.09 -15.67 5.79
C ALA A 21 -6.63 -15.28 6.08
N ASN A 22 -5.94 -16.07 6.90
CA ASN A 22 -4.50 -15.94 7.07
C ASN A 22 -3.79 -16.16 5.73
N GLY A 23 -2.81 -15.30 5.41
CA GLY A 23 -2.15 -15.32 4.11
C GLY A 23 -2.86 -14.56 2.97
N ALA A 24 -4.08 -14.06 3.19
CA ALA A 24 -4.84 -13.30 2.18
C ALA A 24 -4.32 -11.88 1.88
N GLY A 25 -3.16 -11.49 2.42
CA GLY A 25 -2.52 -10.21 2.06
C GLY A 25 -2.90 -8.97 2.84
N LYS A 26 -3.65 -9.09 3.93
CA LYS A 26 -4.03 -7.95 4.79
C LYS A 26 -2.81 -7.14 5.27
N THR A 27 -1.80 -7.80 5.83
CA THR A 27 -0.57 -7.14 6.29
C THR A 27 0.20 -6.51 5.13
N THR A 28 0.24 -7.18 3.97
CA THR A 28 0.85 -6.65 2.75
C THR A 28 0.15 -5.37 2.30
N PHE A 29 -1.19 -5.35 2.27
CA PHE A 29 -2.00 -4.18 1.92
C PHE A 29 -1.66 -2.98 2.81
N PHE A 30 -1.70 -3.17 4.14
CA PHE A 30 -1.40 -2.08 5.08
C PHE A 30 0.05 -1.60 4.97
N ARG A 31 1.02 -2.50 4.78
CA ARG A 31 2.43 -2.10 4.57
C ARG A 31 2.59 -1.29 3.28
N SER A 32 1.85 -1.60 2.22
CA SER A 32 1.86 -0.78 0.99
C SER A 32 1.21 0.58 1.19
N LEU A 33 0.07 0.65 1.88
CA LEU A 33 -0.60 1.93 2.21
C LEU A 33 0.29 2.83 3.07
N MET A 34 1.01 2.25 4.04
CA MET A 34 1.95 2.95 4.91
C MET A 34 3.30 3.27 4.24
N GLN A 35 3.45 3.02 2.93
CA GLN A 35 4.71 3.24 2.19
C GLN A 35 5.91 2.44 2.73
N LEU A 36 5.65 1.27 3.33
CA LEU A 36 6.66 0.34 3.83
C LEU A 36 6.97 -0.79 2.83
N LEU A 37 6.10 -1.03 1.85
CA LEU A 37 6.25 -2.08 0.85
C LEU A 37 5.76 -1.62 -0.52
N PRO A 38 6.62 -1.54 -1.55
CA PRO A 38 6.20 -1.00 -2.84
C PRO A 38 5.17 -1.90 -3.52
N VAL A 39 4.13 -1.28 -4.07
CA VAL A 39 3.22 -1.97 -4.98
C VAL A 39 3.97 -2.30 -6.27
N GLN A 40 3.73 -3.49 -6.81
CA GLN A 40 4.36 -3.91 -8.07
C GLN A 40 3.71 -3.21 -9.26
N THR A 41 2.39 -3.00 -9.19
CA THR A 41 1.57 -2.36 -10.23
C THR A 41 0.46 -1.54 -9.57
N GLY A 42 -0.14 -0.63 -10.35
CA GLY A 42 -1.22 0.24 -9.88
C GLY A 42 -0.74 1.48 -9.13
N ILE A 43 -1.69 2.19 -8.53
CA ILE A 43 -1.49 3.51 -7.93
C ILE A 43 -2.18 3.55 -6.57
N ILE A 44 -1.50 4.11 -5.56
CA ILE A 44 -2.10 4.47 -4.28
C ILE A 44 -2.15 6.00 -4.19
N ARG A 45 -3.33 6.53 -3.82
CA ARG A 45 -3.52 7.96 -3.55
C ARG A 45 -3.96 8.18 -2.11
N ILE A 46 -3.27 9.07 -1.40
CA ILE A 46 -3.64 9.51 -0.05
C ILE A 46 -3.93 11.00 -0.12
N LEU A 47 -5.10 11.42 0.35
CA LEU A 47 -5.55 12.82 0.31
C LEU A 47 -5.42 13.44 -1.10
N GLY A 48 -5.76 12.66 -2.13
CA GLY A 48 -5.68 13.06 -3.54
C GLY A 48 -4.27 13.05 -4.15
N ARG A 49 -3.22 12.77 -3.38
CA ARG A 49 -1.84 12.74 -3.87
C ARG A 49 -1.37 11.32 -4.09
N GLU A 50 -0.79 11.06 -5.25
CA GLU A 50 -0.12 9.81 -5.54
C GLU A 50 1.13 9.65 -4.67
N ILE A 51 1.29 8.47 -4.06
CA ILE A 51 2.44 8.15 -3.22
C ILE A 51 3.31 7.11 -3.91
N HIS A 52 4.63 7.34 -3.90
CA HIS A 52 5.62 6.39 -4.40
C HIS A 52 6.63 6.10 -3.32
N ILE A 53 6.93 4.82 -3.11
CA ILE A 53 8.01 4.43 -2.22
C ILE A 53 9.32 4.67 -2.95
N ARG A 54 10.03 5.72 -2.53
CA ARG A 54 11.40 5.94 -2.94
C ARG A 54 12.26 4.86 -2.30
N ARG A 55 12.81 3.93 -3.09
CA ARG A 55 13.96 3.16 -2.64
C ARG A 55 15.03 4.18 -2.26
N LYS A 56 15.45 4.21 -0.99
CA LYS A 56 16.67 4.92 -0.61
C LYS A 56 17.76 4.40 -1.53
N GLY A 57 18.17 5.24 -2.49
CA GLY A 57 19.28 4.94 -3.38
C GLY A 57 20.51 4.63 -2.53
N ASN A 58 21.30 3.68 -3.01
CA ASN A 58 22.59 3.28 -2.45
C ASN A 58 23.32 4.52 -1.90
N PHE A 59 23.41 4.62 -0.58
CA PHE A 59 24.31 5.55 0.08
C PHE A 59 25.71 5.06 -0.27
N GLN A 60 26.25 5.53 -1.41
CA GLN A 60 27.66 5.39 -1.70
C GLN A 60 28.37 6.29 -0.69
N PHE A 61 28.92 5.66 0.35
CA PHE A 61 30.00 6.26 1.12
C PHE A 61 31.14 6.50 0.13
N ARG A 62 31.33 7.77 -0.23
CA ARG A 62 32.61 8.27 -0.73
C ARG A 62 33.55 8.44 0.45
#